data_AF-A0A1M5X2T2-F1
#
_entry.id   AF-A0A1M5X2T2-F1
#
_cell.length_a   1.000
_cell.length_b   1.000
_cell.length_c   1.000
_cell.angle_alpha   90.00
_cell.angle_beta   90.00
_cell.angle_gamma   90.00
#
_symmetry.space_group_name_H-M   'P 1'
#
loop_
_entity.id
_entity.type
_entity.pdbx_description
1 polymer ?
#
loop_
_entity_poly.entity_id
_entity_poly.type
_entity_poly.pdbx_seq_one_letter_code
_entity_poly.pdbx_strand_id
1 'polypeptide(L)'
;MKRIILAGLFALSAVAHADTSTYVWQGKGQWSDAQLQAAAQVCDQRYGVVENGAVTSGNYKRCMLKQGWRYQSTAREKTFIDPDSGMSCHDEGGMSVCVPPQGTVRYFDPDQGLPCTRTGIVSVCSNF
;
A
#
# COMPACT_ATOMS: atom_id res chain seq x y z
N MET A 1 -23.39 -34.72 24.55
CA MET A 1 -21.93 -34.56 24.31
C MET A 1 -21.75 -33.59 23.15
N LYS A 2 -21.09 -32.46 23.40
CA LYS A 2 -20.97 -31.30 22.51
C LYS A 2 -19.70 -31.44 21.67
N ARG A 3 -19.77 -31.29 20.35
CA ARG A 3 -18.61 -31.05 19.48
C ARG A 3 -18.92 -29.82 18.64
N ILE A 4 -18.47 -28.67 19.10
CA ILE A 4 -18.44 -27.42 18.34
C ILE A 4 -17.07 -27.41 17.67
N ILE A 5 -17.02 -27.59 16.35
CA ILE A 5 -15.79 -27.39 15.58
C ILE A 5 -15.92 -26.01 14.93
N LEU A 6 -15.07 -25.08 15.36
CA LEU A 6 -15.02 -23.71 14.90
C LEU A 6 -14.59 -23.67 13.42
N ALA A 7 -15.39 -23.02 12.59
CA ALA A 7 -14.98 -22.60 11.26
C ALA A 7 -13.90 -21.50 11.41
N GLY A 8 -12.68 -21.79 10.99
CA GLY A 8 -11.58 -20.81 10.96
C GLY A 8 -11.90 -19.70 9.96
N LEU A 9 -11.86 -18.46 10.43
CA LEU A 9 -11.90 -17.29 9.55
C LEU A 9 -10.60 -17.25 8.73
N PHE A 10 -10.74 -17.36 7.41
CA PHE A 10 -9.68 -17.00 6.47
C PHE A 10 -9.48 -15.48 6.54
N ALA A 11 -8.39 -15.05 7.17
CA ALA A 11 -7.90 -13.68 7.03
C ALA A 11 -7.23 -13.58 5.66
N LEU A 12 -7.95 -13.03 4.68
CA LEU A 12 -7.35 -12.55 3.44
C LEU A 12 -6.38 -11.43 3.83
N SER A 13 -5.08 -11.74 3.85
CA SER A 13 -4.03 -10.73 3.93
C SER A 13 -4.02 -9.95 2.62
N ALA A 14 -4.87 -8.93 2.52
CA ALA A 14 -4.74 -7.92 1.49
C ALA A 14 -3.41 -7.20 1.72
N VAL A 15 -2.44 -7.42 0.83
CA VAL A 15 -1.29 -6.53 0.73
C VAL A 15 -1.83 -5.13 0.40
N ALA A 16 -1.85 -4.25 1.39
CA ALA A 16 -2.26 -2.86 1.20
C ALA A 16 -1.08 -2.11 0.55
N HIS A 17 -1.05 -2.11 -0.78
CA HIS A 17 -0.08 -1.33 -1.57
C HIS A 17 -0.33 0.16 -1.30
N ALA A 18 0.56 0.90 -0.65
CA ALA A 18 0.25 2.27 -0.21
C ALA A 18 0.59 3.33 -1.29
N ASP A 19 -0.30 3.55 -2.25
CA ASP A 19 -0.35 4.79 -3.05
C ASP A 19 -0.46 6.00 -2.11
N THR A 20 0.59 6.82 -2.06
CA THR A 20 0.64 8.04 -1.24
C THR A 20 0.60 9.27 -2.15
N SER A 21 -0.50 10.03 -2.09
CA SER A 21 -0.68 11.26 -2.85
C SER A 21 -0.18 12.49 -2.07
N THR A 22 0.77 13.23 -2.65
CA THR A 22 1.31 14.46 -2.08
C THR A 22 0.60 15.69 -2.67
N TYR A 23 0.22 16.62 -1.79
CA TYR A 23 -0.38 17.90 -2.16
C TYR A 23 0.44 19.05 -1.57
N VAL A 24 0.51 20.14 -2.32
CA VAL A 24 1.17 21.38 -1.90
C VAL A 24 0.13 22.46 -1.74
N TRP A 25 0.15 23.14 -0.61
CA TRP A 25 -0.72 24.30 -0.37
C TRP A 25 -0.31 25.47 -1.28
N GLN A 26 -1.28 26.05 -1.99
CA GLN A 26 -1.09 27.22 -2.84
C GLN A 26 -1.98 28.41 -2.43
N GLY A 27 -2.69 28.32 -1.30
CA GLY A 27 -3.48 29.44 -0.79
C GLY A 27 -2.60 30.59 -0.30
N LYS A 28 -3.19 31.79 -0.21
CA LYS A 28 -2.50 33.00 0.25
C LYS A 28 -2.54 33.10 1.78
N GLY A 29 -1.39 33.46 2.38
CA GLY A 29 -1.24 33.70 3.82
C GLY A 29 -0.68 32.50 4.60
N GLN A 30 -0.24 32.73 5.83
CA GLN A 30 0.17 31.66 6.74
C GLN A 30 -1.08 31.05 7.39
N TRP A 31 -1.36 29.79 7.06
CA TRP A 31 -2.45 29.01 7.64
C TRP A 31 -1.87 28.07 8.70
N SER A 32 -2.60 27.84 9.78
CA SER A 32 -2.26 26.80 10.75
C SER A 32 -2.58 25.43 10.19
N ASP A 33 -1.93 24.39 10.73
CA ASP A 33 -2.17 23.00 10.34
C ASP A 33 -3.66 22.63 10.45
N ALA A 34 -4.36 23.14 11.47
CA ALA A 34 -5.80 22.93 11.65
C ALA A 34 -6.63 23.53 10.50
N GLN A 35 -6.26 24.71 10.00
CA GLN A 35 -6.94 25.34 8.86
C GLN A 35 -6.68 24.58 7.56
N LEU A 36 -5.44 24.14 7.35
CA LEU A 36 -5.04 23.32 6.21
C LEU A 36 -5.82 21.99 6.20
N GLN A 37 -5.90 21.33 7.36
CA GLN A 37 -6.62 20.07 7.50
C GLN A 37 -8.14 20.26 7.32
N ALA A 38 -8.72 21.33 7.85
CA ALA A 38 -10.14 21.64 7.63
C ALA A 38 -10.46 21.83 6.14
N ALA A 39 -9.57 22.48 5.37
CA ALA A 39 -9.72 22.63 3.92
C ALA A 39 -9.67 21.28 3.18
N ALA A 40 -8.81 20.36 3.61
CA ALA A 40 -8.77 19.00 3.05
C ALA A 40 -10.04 18.20 3.39
N GLN A 41 -10.53 18.32 4.63
CA GLN A 41 -11.71 17.60 5.13
C GLN A 41 -12.99 17.90 4.34
N VAL A 42 -13.11 19.08 3.73
CA VAL A 42 -14.24 19.39 2.83
C VAL A 42 -14.35 18.37 1.68
N CYS A 43 -13.22 17.89 1.17
CA CYS A 43 -13.17 16.92 0.10
C CYS A 43 -13.37 15.50 0.62
N ASP A 44 -12.83 15.18 1.79
CA ASP A 44 -13.02 13.88 2.45
C ASP A 44 -14.50 13.62 2.76
N GLN A 45 -15.22 14.62 3.26
CA GLN A 45 -16.66 14.50 3.54
C GLN A 45 -17.48 14.24 2.28
N ARG A 46 -17.03 14.73 1.13
CA ARG A 46 -17.77 14.64 -0.13
C ARG A 46 -17.47 13.38 -0.92
N TYR A 47 -16.24 12.91 -0.89
CA TYR A 47 -15.76 11.82 -1.75
C TYR A 47 -15.23 10.62 -0.96
N GLY A 48 -15.27 10.67 0.37
CA GLY A 48 -14.61 9.71 1.25
C GLY A 48 -13.15 10.07 1.50
N VAL A 49 -12.63 9.60 2.64
CA VAL A 49 -11.19 9.63 2.92
C VAL A 49 -10.49 8.74 1.89
N VAL A 50 -9.41 9.23 1.30
CA VAL A 50 -8.58 8.41 0.42
C VAL A 50 -7.80 7.44 1.30
N GLU A 51 -8.14 6.17 1.23
CA GLU A 51 -7.42 5.11 1.94
C GLU A 51 -6.00 4.95 1.37
N ASN A 52 -5.06 4.54 2.22
CA ASN A 52 -3.71 4.20 1.79
C ASN A 52 -3.80 3.10 0.72
N GLY A 53 -3.29 3.38 -0.47
CA GLY A 53 -3.38 2.43 -1.59
C GLY A 53 -4.52 2.62 -2.56
N ALA A 54 -5.48 3.49 -2.23
CA ALA A 54 -6.50 3.86 -3.18
C ALA A 54 -5.97 4.90 -4.16
N VAL A 55 -6.17 4.64 -5.46
CA VAL A 55 -5.91 5.66 -6.49
C VAL A 55 -6.81 6.86 -6.21
N THR A 56 -6.20 8.01 -5.90
CA THR A 56 -6.97 9.23 -5.63
C THR A 56 -7.75 9.66 -6.87
N SER A 57 -9.07 9.71 -6.77
CA SER A 57 -9.94 10.00 -7.90
C SER A 57 -9.70 11.40 -8.49
N GLY A 58 -9.94 11.57 -9.79
CA GLY A 58 -9.84 12.88 -10.44
C GLY A 58 -10.82 13.92 -9.87
N ASN A 59 -11.98 13.46 -9.38
CA ASN A 59 -12.95 14.32 -8.68
C ASN A 59 -12.40 14.85 -7.35
N TYR A 60 -11.75 13.98 -6.57
CA TYR A 60 -11.09 14.37 -5.32
C TYR A 60 -9.98 15.38 -5.58
N LYS A 61 -9.08 15.12 -6.55
CA LYS A 61 -7.99 16.04 -6.94
C LYS A 61 -8.52 17.43 -7.33
N ARG A 62 -9.63 17.49 -8.07
CA ARG A 62 -10.28 18.76 -8.43
C ARG A 62 -10.89 19.49 -7.24
N CYS A 63 -11.47 18.76 -6.29
CA CYS A 63 -11.97 19.35 -5.06
C CYS A 63 -10.83 19.98 -4.25
N MET A 64 -9.74 19.22 -4.04
CA MET A 64 -8.55 19.69 -3.36
C MET A 64 -7.99 20.97 -4.01
N LEU A 65 -7.93 21.01 -5.34
CA LEU A 65 -7.50 22.20 -6.08
C LEU A 65 -8.37 23.44 -5.79
N LYS A 66 -9.69 23.27 -5.68
CA LYS A 66 -10.60 24.37 -5.30
C LYS A 66 -10.42 24.83 -3.86
N GLN A 67 -9.97 23.94 -2.97
CA GLN A 67 -9.66 24.25 -1.58
C GLN A 67 -8.28 24.92 -1.41
N GLY A 68 -7.49 25.05 -2.47
CA GLY A 68 -6.14 25.63 -2.44
C GLY A 68 -5.01 24.60 -2.41
N TRP A 69 -5.34 23.30 -2.48
CA TRP A 69 -4.36 22.21 -2.51
C TRP A 69 -4.05 21.80 -3.94
N ARG A 70 -2.81 22.01 -4.39
CA ARG A 70 -2.37 21.53 -5.69
C ARG A 70 -1.80 20.13 -5.57
N TYR A 71 -2.34 19.21 -6.36
CA TYR A 71 -1.77 17.87 -6.50
C TYR A 71 -0.34 17.97 -7.09
N GLN A 72 0.61 17.32 -6.42
CA GLN A 72 2.00 17.29 -6.85
C GLN A 72 2.36 15.96 -7.51
N SER A 73 2.16 14.86 -6.79
CA SER A 73 2.52 13.51 -7.25
C SER A 73 1.78 12.45 -6.44
N THR A 74 1.71 11.24 -6.97
CA THR A 74 1.39 10.03 -6.19
C THR A 74 2.61 9.14 -6.24
N ALA A 75 3.21 8.89 -5.08
CA ALA A 75 4.17 7.82 -4.94
C ALA A 75 3.38 6.51 -4.88
N ARG A 76 3.57 5.67 -5.90
CA ARG A 76 3.16 4.27 -5.83
C ARG A 76 4.34 3.50 -5.28
N GLU A 77 4.14 2.79 -4.18
CA GLU A 77 5.13 1.82 -3.74
C GLU A 77 5.15 0.69 -4.77
N LYS A 78 6.00 0.86 -5.78
CA LYS A 78 6.01 -0.02 -6.93
C LYS A 78 6.57 -1.37 -6.59
N THR A 79 7.41 -1.50 -5.56
CA THR A 79 8.19 -2.72 -5.32
C THR A 79 7.86 -3.35 -3.98
N PHE A 80 7.51 -4.63 -3.96
CA PHE A 80 7.23 -5.43 -2.77
C PHE A 80 7.99 -6.76 -2.82
N ILE A 81 8.07 -7.47 -1.69
CA ILE A 81 8.57 -8.85 -1.65
C ILE A 81 7.38 -9.80 -1.69
N ASP A 82 7.34 -10.66 -2.70
CA ASP A 82 6.33 -11.71 -2.80
C ASP A 82 6.45 -12.66 -1.62
N PRO A 83 5.40 -12.83 -0.80
CA PRO A 83 5.46 -13.69 0.37
C PRO A 83 5.63 -15.16 0.01
N ASP A 84 5.26 -15.60 -1.19
CA ASP A 84 5.30 -17.01 -1.57
C ASP A 84 6.67 -17.40 -2.13
N SER A 85 7.25 -16.55 -2.98
CA SER A 85 8.55 -16.83 -3.60
C SER A 85 9.73 -16.08 -2.99
N GLY A 86 9.50 -15.02 -2.21
CA GLY A 86 10.56 -14.10 -1.77
C GLY A 86 11.15 -13.26 -2.90
N MET A 87 10.49 -13.19 -4.05
CA MET A 87 10.94 -12.36 -5.18
C MET A 87 10.64 -10.89 -4.94
N SER A 88 11.44 -10.01 -5.52
CA SER A 88 11.13 -8.59 -5.55
C SER A 88 10.21 -8.33 -6.73
N CYS A 89 8.95 -8.06 -6.45
CA CYS A 89 7.93 -7.78 -7.44
C CYS A 89 7.70 -6.30 -7.58
N HIS A 90 7.38 -5.85 -8.78
CA HIS A 90 6.87 -4.51 -8.98
C HIS A 90 5.70 -4.41 -9.94
N ASP A 91 4.80 -3.47 -9.67
CA ASP A 91 3.59 -3.29 -10.46
C ASP A 91 3.87 -2.50 -11.74
N GLU A 92 3.66 -3.15 -12.89
CA GLU A 92 3.71 -2.56 -14.22
C GLU A 92 2.35 -2.65 -14.90
N GLY A 93 1.60 -1.54 -14.90
CA GLY A 93 0.43 -1.40 -15.78
C GLY A 93 -0.70 -2.42 -15.58
N GLY A 94 -0.86 -2.96 -14.36
CA GLY A 94 -1.92 -3.93 -14.03
C GLY A 94 -1.45 -5.39 -13.96
N MET A 95 -0.15 -5.64 -14.15
CA MET A 95 0.51 -6.90 -13.83
C MET A 95 1.68 -6.67 -12.88
N SER A 96 1.98 -7.64 -12.03
CA SER A 96 3.19 -7.65 -11.21
C SER A 96 4.30 -8.39 -11.96
N VAL A 97 5.47 -7.74 -12.07
CA VAL A 97 6.68 -8.33 -12.63
C VAL A 97 7.62 -8.64 -11.48
N CYS A 98 7.98 -9.92 -11.31
CA CYS A 98 8.81 -10.37 -10.20
C CYS A 98 10.21 -10.75 -10.67
N VAL A 99 11.22 -10.13 -10.05
CA VAL A 99 12.64 -10.35 -10.32
C VAL A 99 13.37 -10.80 -9.06
N PRO A 100 14.53 -11.46 -9.19
CA PRO A 100 15.38 -11.77 -8.05
C PRO A 100 15.68 -10.51 -7.20
N PRO A 101 15.57 -10.58 -5.88
CA PRO A 101 15.74 -9.41 -5.02
C PRO A 101 17.18 -8.89 -5.08
N GLN A 102 17.32 -7.58 -4.95
CA GLN A 102 18.62 -6.94 -4.76
C GLN A 102 19.04 -7.09 -3.30
N GLY A 103 19.80 -8.14 -3.01
CA GLY A 103 20.25 -8.49 -1.67
C GLY A 103 19.56 -9.73 -1.11
N THR A 104 19.52 -9.82 0.22
CA THR A 104 18.97 -10.97 0.94
C THR A 104 17.67 -10.59 1.62
N VAL A 105 16.60 -11.32 1.30
CA VAL A 105 15.28 -11.13 1.90
C VAL A 105 14.88 -12.35 2.68
N ARG A 106 14.11 -12.14 3.75
CA ARG A 106 13.47 -13.20 4.53
C ARG A 106 11.98 -13.17 4.26
N TYR A 107 11.40 -14.34 4.03
CA TYR A 107 9.99 -14.51 3.78
C TYR A 107 9.52 -15.83 4.41
N PHE A 108 8.21 -16.04 4.45
CA PHE A 108 7.63 -17.28 4.96
C PHE A 108 6.85 -17.93 3.83
N ASP A 109 7.30 -19.11 3.40
CA ASP A 109 6.64 -19.85 2.33
C ASP A 109 5.42 -20.58 2.90
N PRO A 110 4.18 -20.21 2.52
CA PRO A 110 2.98 -20.83 3.06
C PRO A 110 2.74 -22.26 2.56
N ASP A 111 3.29 -22.63 1.39
CA ASP A 111 3.17 -23.98 0.84
C ASP A 111 4.05 -24.97 1.60
N GLN A 112 5.24 -24.53 2.01
CA GLN A 112 6.17 -25.33 2.80
C GLN A 112 5.96 -25.16 4.31
N GLY A 113 5.35 -24.06 4.75
CA GLY A 113 5.19 -23.72 6.16
C GLY A 113 6.53 -23.41 6.85
N LEU A 114 7.52 -22.93 6.11
CA LEU A 114 8.90 -22.72 6.60
C LEU A 114 9.33 -21.26 6.42
N PRO A 115 10.16 -20.71 7.34
CA PRO A 115 10.86 -19.48 7.07
C PRO A 115 11.95 -19.74 6.01
N CYS A 116 12.01 -18.83 5.05
CA CYS A 116 12.90 -18.90 3.92
C CYS A 116 13.75 -17.63 3.82
N THR A 117 14.95 -17.80 3.26
CA THR A 117 15.84 -16.70 2.90
C THR A 117 16.14 -16.80 1.41
N ARG A 118 15.95 -15.70 0.67
CA ARG A 118 16.28 -15.61 -0.76
C ARG A 118 17.38 -14.58 -1.00
N THR A 119 18.38 -14.99 -1.77
CA THR A 119 19.46 -14.12 -2.27
C THR A 119 19.58 -14.32 -3.77
N GLY A 120 19.16 -13.31 -4.54
CA GLY A 120 19.05 -13.46 -5.99
C GLY A 120 18.12 -14.63 -6.36
N ILE A 121 18.61 -15.55 -7.21
CA ILE A 121 17.81 -16.69 -7.71
C ILE A 121 17.73 -17.87 -6.74
N VAL A 122 18.49 -17.85 -5.65
CA VAL A 122 18.57 -18.96 -4.70
C VAL A 122 17.68 -18.68 -3.49
N SER A 123 16.74 -19.58 -3.20
CA SER A 123 15.98 -19.60 -1.95
C SER A 123 16.34 -20.82 -1.12
N VAL A 124 16.52 -20.61 0.18
CA VAL A 124 16.75 -21.68 1.17
C VAL A 124 15.67 -21.57 2.23
N CYS A 125 14.88 -22.63 2.38
CA CYS A 125 13.86 -22.78 3.41
C CYS A 125 14.33 -23.80 4.44
N SER A 126 14.23 -23.46 5.72
CA SER A 126 14.79 -24.29 6.78
C SER A 126 14.09 -24.07 8.11
N ASN A 127 14.01 -25.13 8.90
CA ASN A 127 13.26 -25.19 10.17
C ASN A 127 14.10 -24.84 11.41
N PHE A 128 15.16 -24.02 11.27
CA PHE A 128 16.08 -23.71 12.37
C PHE A 128 15.39 -22.94 13.51
#